data_AF-A0A1A0L041-F1
#
_entry.id   AF-A0A1A0L041-F1
#
_cell.length_a   1.000
_cell.length_b   1.000
_cell.length_c   1.000
_cell.angle_alpha   90.00
_cell.angle_beta   90.00
_cell.angle_gamma   90.00
#
_symmetry.space_group_name_H-M   'P 1'
#
loop_
_entity.id
_entity.type
_entity.pdbx_description
1 polymer ?
#
loop_
_entity_poly.entity_id
_entity_poly.type
_entity_poly.pdbx_seq_one_letter_code
_entity_poly.pdbx_strand_id
1 'polypeptide(L)'
;MSEPVTIFPARRPEPAFEQICVRLRALQPGHPRVYAMAAMAEQGRRRWWRLADGVREGRIELMYRRHAAEMVSAEIAAEVVATALIHAVVGRVVALMVCDNRAWDPGLENLWVHSDSDGGLDWAGLSDTTIRVVAGDPLAGRPGVVTLPCDRALSVWLAHRCEAALTLVCESLQRCAGLSRARFWNLVGETVVGAATYVPELARTGADAGIERGQALLLALADRGLPVRRSCLVR
;
A
#
# COMPACT_ATOMS: atom_id res chain seq x y z
N MET A 1 -16.90 -44.58 -35.64
CA MET A 1 -15.62 -44.03 -35.13
C MET A 1 -16.00 -42.83 -34.28
N SER A 2 -15.86 -42.92 -32.96
CA SER A 2 -16.22 -41.86 -32.03
C SER A 2 -15.01 -40.94 -31.86
N GLU A 3 -15.18 -39.65 -32.14
CA GLU A 3 -14.14 -38.65 -31.90
C GLU A 3 -13.84 -38.53 -30.40
N PRO A 4 -12.56 -38.42 -29.99
CA PRO A 4 -12.21 -38.17 -28.61
C PRO A 4 -12.56 -36.72 -28.26
N VAL A 5 -13.52 -36.54 -27.36
CA VAL A 5 -13.79 -35.25 -26.70
C VAL A 5 -12.56 -34.90 -25.85
N THR A 6 -11.76 -33.94 -26.32
CA THR A 6 -10.71 -33.32 -25.51
C THR A 6 -11.37 -32.52 -24.40
N ILE A 7 -11.45 -33.11 -23.21
CA ILE A 7 -11.87 -32.41 -22.00
C ILE A 7 -10.72 -31.47 -21.62
N PHE A 8 -10.87 -30.18 -21.91
CA PHE A 8 -9.97 -29.18 -21.34
C PHE A 8 -10.18 -29.18 -19.83
N PRO A 9 -9.15 -29.40 -19.00
CA PRO A 9 -9.30 -29.28 -17.57
C PRO A 9 -9.78 -27.86 -17.27
N ALA A 10 -10.85 -27.74 -16.47
CA ALA A 10 -11.34 -26.45 -16.03
C ALA A 10 -10.17 -25.65 -15.44
N ARG A 11 -9.90 -24.47 -16.02
CA ARG A 11 -8.82 -23.59 -15.56
C ARG A 11 -9.02 -23.37 -14.07
N ARG A 12 -8.06 -23.81 -13.24
CA ARG A 12 -8.12 -23.54 -11.80
C ARG A 12 -8.25 -22.02 -11.64
N PRO A 13 -9.23 -21.52 -10.87
CA PRO A 13 -9.37 -20.09 -10.66
C PRO A 13 -8.08 -19.56 -10.02
N GLU A 14 -7.39 -18.68 -10.74
CA GLU A 14 -6.16 -18.03 -10.27
C GLU A 14 -6.42 -17.33 -8.94
N PRO A 15 -5.59 -17.49 -7.89
CA PRO A 15 -5.82 -16.86 -6.59
C PRO A 15 -6.13 -15.36 -6.74
N ALA A 16 -7.13 -14.86 -6.01
CA ALA A 16 -7.61 -13.47 -6.15
C ALA A 16 -6.47 -12.44 -6.05
N PHE A 17 -5.49 -12.70 -5.18
CA PHE A 17 -4.30 -11.88 -5.01
C PHE A 17 -3.41 -11.81 -6.25
N GLU A 18 -3.17 -12.94 -6.93
CA GLU A 18 -2.33 -13.01 -8.12
C GLU A 18 -2.97 -12.23 -9.27
N GLN A 19 -4.27 -12.44 -9.50
CA GLN A 19 -5.06 -11.71 -10.49
C GLN A 19 -5.02 -10.20 -10.24
N ILE A 20 -5.16 -9.77 -8.98
CA ILE A 20 -5.03 -8.36 -8.59
C ILE A 20 -3.62 -7.84 -8.86
N CYS A 21 -2.58 -8.59 -8.51
CA CYS A 21 -1.20 -8.18 -8.75
C CYS A 21 -0.87 -8.06 -10.24
N VAL A 22 -1.41 -8.95 -11.09
CA VAL A 22 -1.30 -8.82 -12.57
C VAL A 22 -1.90 -7.50 -13.03
N ARG A 23 -3.11 -7.16 -12.56
CA ARG A 23 -3.77 -5.88 -12.88
C ARG A 23 -2.96 -4.68 -12.38
N LEU A 24 -2.45 -4.71 -11.15
CA LEU A 24 -1.66 -3.61 -10.58
C LEU A 24 -0.31 -3.40 -11.27
N ARG A 25 0.35 -4.48 -11.74
CA ARG A 25 1.56 -4.37 -12.58
C ARG A 25 1.25 -3.68 -13.92
N ALA A 26 0.07 -3.91 -14.47
CA ALA A 26 -0.35 -3.33 -15.74
C ALA A 26 -0.66 -1.83 -15.66
N LEU A 27 -0.86 -1.25 -14.46
CA LEU A 27 -1.08 0.20 -14.29
C LEU A 27 0.14 1.01 -14.75
N GLN A 28 1.35 0.47 -14.57
CA GLN A 28 2.59 1.12 -14.99
C GLN A 28 3.57 0.07 -15.52
N PRO A 29 3.45 -0.36 -16.79
CA PRO A 29 4.23 -1.47 -17.34
C PRO A 29 5.75 -1.28 -17.28
N GLY A 30 6.23 -0.02 -17.36
CA GLY A 30 7.66 0.29 -17.20
C GLY A 30 8.16 0.17 -15.75
N HIS A 31 7.26 0.16 -14.77
CA HIS A 31 7.57 0.08 -13.35
C HIS A 31 6.56 -0.83 -12.63
N PRO A 32 6.51 -2.13 -12.96
CA PRO A 32 5.42 -3.04 -12.56
C PRO A 32 5.34 -3.22 -11.04
N ARG A 33 6.42 -2.95 -10.31
CA ARG A 33 6.48 -3.02 -8.86
C ARG A 33 5.96 -1.76 -8.16
N VAL A 34 5.49 -0.72 -8.85
CA VAL A 34 5.03 0.51 -8.18
C VAL A 34 3.80 0.24 -7.32
N TYR A 35 2.81 -0.50 -7.84
CA TYR A 35 1.56 -0.75 -7.12
C TYR A 35 1.38 -2.20 -6.66
N ALA A 36 1.95 -3.18 -7.36
CA ALA A 36 1.77 -4.59 -7.03
C ALA A 36 2.59 -5.03 -5.81
N MET A 37 2.10 -6.05 -5.10
CA MET A 37 2.74 -6.64 -3.92
C MET A 37 3.37 -8.00 -4.25
N ALA A 38 4.39 -8.40 -3.50
CA ALA A 38 4.87 -9.78 -3.49
C ALA A 38 4.08 -10.65 -2.50
N ALA A 39 3.77 -11.89 -2.86
CA ALA A 39 3.36 -12.91 -1.89
C ALA A 39 4.62 -13.48 -1.22
N MET A 40 4.81 -13.23 0.08
CA MET A 40 6.06 -13.60 0.76
C MET A 40 6.26 -15.10 0.90
N ALA A 41 5.20 -15.91 0.76
CA ALA A 41 5.30 -17.37 0.69
C ALA A 41 6.15 -17.85 -0.51
N GLU A 42 6.27 -17.03 -1.55
CA GLU A 42 6.97 -17.35 -2.81
C GLU A 42 8.33 -16.66 -2.92
N GLN A 43 8.71 -15.84 -1.94
CA GLN A 43 9.94 -15.05 -2.01
C GLN A 43 11.06 -15.66 -1.16
N GLY A 44 12.28 -15.67 -1.72
CA GLY A 44 13.48 -15.82 -0.91
C GLY A 44 13.66 -14.60 0.00
N ARG A 45 14.11 -14.80 1.24
CA ARG A 45 14.15 -13.71 2.26
C ARG A 45 15.37 -12.78 2.17
N ARG A 46 16.21 -12.92 1.15
CA ARG A 46 17.38 -12.05 0.96
C ARG A 46 16.91 -10.60 0.74
N ARG A 47 17.43 -9.65 1.54
CA ARG A 47 17.08 -8.20 1.54
C ARG A 47 15.62 -7.87 1.84
N TRP A 48 14.79 -8.86 2.10
CA TRP A 48 13.46 -8.67 2.64
C TRP A 48 13.53 -8.54 4.15
N TRP A 49 12.78 -7.60 4.70
CA TRP A 49 12.60 -7.47 6.14
C TRP A 49 11.16 -7.10 6.47
N ARG A 50 10.67 -7.64 7.58
CA ARG A 50 9.35 -7.29 8.11
C ARG A 50 9.40 -5.88 8.65
N LEU A 51 8.42 -5.06 8.31
CA LEU A 51 8.39 -3.66 8.76
C LEU A 51 8.43 -3.58 10.29
N ALA A 52 7.70 -4.47 10.98
CA ALA A 52 7.70 -4.62 12.43
C ALA A 52 9.09 -4.84 13.05
N ASP A 53 9.94 -5.62 12.39
CA ASP A 53 11.24 -6.04 12.92
C ASP A 53 12.33 -5.04 12.51
N GLY A 54 12.30 -4.59 11.26
CA GLY A 54 13.32 -3.67 10.74
C GLY A 54 13.32 -2.31 11.43
N VAL A 55 12.19 -1.85 11.96
CA VAL A 55 12.19 -0.64 12.80
C VAL A 55 12.99 -0.86 14.08
N ARG A 56 12.82 -2.00 14.76
CA ARG A 56 13.56 -2.32 15.99
C ARG A 56 15.05 -2.51 15.73
N GLU A 57 15.40 -3.04 14.56
CA GLU A 57 16.78 -3.24 14.09
C GLU A 57 17.45 -1.96 13.55
N GLY A 58 16.76 -0.80 13.53
CA GLY A 58 17.32 0.45 13.02
C GLY A 58 17.44 0.53 11.49
N ARG A 59 16.71 -0.29 10.74
CA ARG A 59 16.74 -0.31 9.25
C ARG A 59 16.33 1.01 8.63
N ILE A 60 15.31 1.68 9.20
CA ILE A 60 14.85 3.00 8.74
C ILE A 60 15.96 4.04 8.94
N GLU A 61 16.64 4.01 10.09
CA GLU A 61 17.75 4.92 10.36
C GLU A 61 18.94 4.67 9.42
N LEU A 62 19.29 3.41 9.16
CA LEU A 62 20.33 3.07 8.20
C LEU A 62 20.00 3.58 6.81
N MET A 63 18.75 3.39 6.37
CA MET A 63 18.26 3.88 5.08
C MET A 63 18.33 5.41 5.00
N TYR A 64 17.86 6.12 6.02
CA TYR A 64 17.97 7.57 6.11
C TYR A 64 19.43 8.04 6.03
N ARG A 65 20.33 7.46 6.82
CA ARG A 65 21.75 7.86 6.84
C ARG A 65 22.43 7.69 5.48
N ARG A 66 22.07 6.65 4.71
CA ARG A 66 22.57 6.45 3.35
C ARG A 66 22.10 7.55 2.42
N HIS A 67 20.79 7.82 2.37
CA HIS A 67 20.26 8.91 1.55
C HIS A 67 20.83 10.28 1.96
N ALA A 68 20.97 10.55 3.26
CA ALA A 68 21.53 11.80 3.75
C ALA A 68 23.02 11.99 3.39
N ALA A 69 23.77 10.89 3.20
CA ALA A 69 25.17 10.96 2.77
C ALA A 69 25.33 11.29 1.28
N GLU A 70 24.33 10.98 0.45
CA GLU A 70 24.35 11.20 -0.99
C GLU A 70 23.63 12.48 -1.42
N MET A 71 22.71 12.98 -0.58
CA MET A 71 21.88 14.14 -0.89
C MET A 71 22.42 15.41 -0.27
N VAL A 72 22.20 16.54 -0.96
CA VAL A 72 22.59 17.88 -0.47
C VAL A 72 21.80 18.31 0.78
N SER A 73 20.61 17.75 0.99
CA SER A 73 19.75 18.07 2.12
C SER A 73 19.30 16.80 2.86
N ALA A 74 19.67 16.72 4.14
CA ALA A 74 19.21 15.67 5.05
C ALA A 74 17.68 15.71 5.26
N GLU A 75 17.07 16.89 5.23
CA GLU A 75 15.62 17.04 5.32
C GLU A 75 14.93 16.39 4.11
N ILE A 76 15.43 16.65 2.90
CA ILE A 76 14.89 16.02 1.68
C ILE A 76 15.11 14.49 1.72
N ALA A 77 16.27 14.03 2.20
CA ALA A 77 16.53 12.61 2.39
C ALA A 77 15.50 11.94 3.34
N ALA A 78 15.12 12.63 4.43
CA ALA A 78 14.08 12.16 5.33
C ALA A 78 12.72 12.03 4.65
N GLU A 79 12.33 13.00 3.81
CA GLU A 79 11.06 12.96 3.06
C GLU A 79 11.05 11.87 1.97
N VAL A 80 12.18 11.63 1.30
CA VAL A 80 12.32 10.53 0.32
C VAL A 80 12.09 9.18 1.02
N VAL A 81 12.75 8.97 2.15
CA VAL A 81 12.58 7.77 2.97
C VAL A 81 11.14 7.63 3.49
N ALA A 82 10.55 8.74 3.97
CA ALA A 82 9.17 8.76 4.43
C ALA A 82 8.21 8.35 3.30
N THR A 83 8.35 8.94 2.12
CA THR A 83 7.49 8.69 0.97
C THR A 83 7.56 7.24 0.52
N ALA A 84 8.77 6.64 0.46
CA ALA A 84 8.94 5.24 0.11
C ALA A 84 8.22 4.29 1.10
N LEU A 85 8.35 4.55 2.40
CA LEU A 85 7.71 3.75 3.45
C LEU A 85 6.19 3.96 3.49
N ILE A 86 5.72 5.21 3.36
CA ILE A 86 4.29 5.53 3.25
C ILE A 86 3.68 4.82 2.04
N HIS A 87 4.36 4.84 0.89
CA HIS A 87 3.88 4.16 -0.31
C HIS A 87 3.81 2.63 -0.12
N ALA A 88 4.78 2.03 0.58
CA ALA A 88 4.77 0.62 0.93
C ALA A 88 3.60 0.24 1.86
N VAL A 89 3.24 1.11 2.81
CA VAL A 89 2.14 0.88 3.76
C VAL A 89 0.78 1.16 3.12
N VAL A 90 0.56 2.37 2.60
CA VAL A 90 -0.77 2.84 2.21
C VAL A 90 -0.90 3.13 0.71
N GLY A 91 0.14 3.63 0.04
CA GLY A 91 0.01 4.07 -1.37
C GLY A 91 -0.41 2.94 -2.33
N ARG A 92 0.18 1.74 -2.16
CA ARG A 92 -0.14 0.57 -2.98
C ARG A 92 -1.55 0.04 -2.77
N VAL A 93 -2.01 -0.03 -1.51
CA VAL A 93 -3.36 -0.51 -1.19
C VAL A 93 -4.42 0.53 -1.55
N VAL A 94 -4.10 1.82 -1.48
CA VAL A 94 -4.99 2.88 -1.96
C VAL A 94 -5.15 2.79 -3.46
N ALA A 95 -4.09 2.49 -4.23
CA ALA A 95 -4.22 2.27 -5.66
C ALA A 95 -5.25 1.17 -5.98
N LEU A 96 -5.23 0.06 -5.24
CA LEU A 96 -6.24 -1.00 -5.36
C LEU A 96 -7.64 -0.54 -4.93
N MET A 97 -7.73 0.22 -3.84
CA MET A 97 -9.01 0.72 -3.33
C MET A 97 -9.66 1.66 -4.34
N VAL A 98 -8.92 2.63 -4.89
CA VAL A 98 -9.51 3.64 -5.77
C VAL A 98 -9.88 3.08 -7.13
N CYS A 99 -9.15 2.09 -7.68
CA CYS A 99 -9.52 1.48 -8.95
C CYS A 99 -10.63 0.43 -8.80
N ASP A 100 -10.54 -0.47 -7.82
CA ASP A 100 -11.38 -1.68 -7.77
C ASP A 100 -12.25 -1.78 -6.51
N ASN A 101 -12.13 -0.86 -5.55
CA ASN A 101 -12.80 -0.92 -4.24
C ASN A 101 -12.45 -2.18 -3.44
N ARG A 102 -11.16 -2.53 -3.46
CA ARG A 102 -10.61 -3.69 -2.76
C ARG A 102 -9.40 -3.26 -1.93
N ALA A 103 -9.02 -4.07 -0.96
CA ALA A 103 -7.81 -3.84 -0.18
C ALA A 103 -7.20 -5.16 0.29
N TRP A 104 -5.89 -5.24 0.39
CA TRP A 104 -5.26 -6.20 1.30
C TRP A 104 -5.06 -5.57 2.67
N ASP A 105 -4.53 -6.33 3.63
CA ASP A 105 -4.23 -5.84 4.96
C ASP A 105 -2.85 -5.17 5.03
N PRO A 106 -2.75 -3.82 5.18
CA PRO A 106 -1.49 -3.11 5.35
C PRO A 106 -0.99 -3.10 6.80
N GLY A 107 -1.51 -3.98 7.66
CA GLY A 107 -1.10 -4.13 9.04
C GLY A 107 0.40 -4.36 9.19
N LEU A 108 0.95 -3.81 10.27
CA LEU A 108 2.38 -3.85 10.58
C LEU A 108 2.96 -5.27 10.60
N GLU A 109 2.18 -6.24 11.08
CA GLU A 109 2.55 -7.65 11.16
C GLU A 109 2.57 -8.35 9.79
N ASN A 110 1.83 -7.80 8.82
CA ASN A 110 1.66 -8.38 7.50
C ASN A 110 2.71 -7.87 6.50
N LEU A 111 3.18 -6.64 6.68
CA LEU A 111 4.03 -5.94 5.72
C LEU A 111 5.50 -6.36 5.77
N TRP A 112 6.03 -6.58 4.57
CA TRP A 112 7.45 -6.70 4.29
C TRP A 112 7.87 -5.64 3.29
N VAL A 113 9.12 -5.22 3.37
CA VAL A 113 9.75 -4.35 2.38
C VAL A 113 11.05 -4.99 1.92
N HIS A 114 11.39 -4.76 0.65
CA HIS A 114 12.64 -5.21 0.06
C HIS A 114 13.54 -3.99 -0.15
N SER A 115 14.79 -4.12 0.29
CA SER A 115 15.81 -3.11 0.03
C SER A 115 16.54 -3.39 -1.27
N ASP A 116 16.74 -2.35 -2.08
CA ASP A 116 17.59 -2.43 -3.28
C ASP A 116 19.09 -2.46 -2.92
N SER A 117 19.96 -2.39 -3.93
CA SER A 117 21.42 -2.33 -3.73
C SER A 117 21.89 -1.03 -3.08
N ASP A 118 21.15 0.05 -3.32
CA ASP A 118 21.56 1.41 -2.99
C ASP A 118 21.04 1.80 -1.59
N GLY A 119 20.22 0.94 -0.99
CA GLY A 119 19.68 1.07 0.36
C GLY A 119 18.28 1.68 0.40
N GLY A 120 17.69 1.98 -0.75
CA GLY A 120 16.29 2.38 -0.89
C GLY A 120 15.33 1.19 -0.85
N LEU A 121 14.06 1.46 -1.11
CA LEU A 121 13.00 0.44 -1.22
C LEU A 121 12.52 0.32 -2.66
N ASP A 122 12.66 -0.85 -3.26
CA ASP A 122 12.20 -1.14 -4.63
C ASP A 122 10.93 -2.01 -4.66
N TRP A 123 10.55 -2.62 -3.53
CA TRP A 123 9.37 -3.49 -3.46
C TRP A 123 8.79 -3.64 -2.04
N ALA A 124 7.58 -4.19 -1.98
CA ALA A 124 6.82 -4.48 -0.77
C ALA A 124 6.07 -5.81 -0.94
N GLY A 125 5.82 -6.48 0.17
CA GLY A 125 5.26 -7.83 0.20
C GLY A 125 4.33 -8.05 1.38
N LEU A 126 3.52 -9.10 1.28
CA LEU A 126 2.53 -9.49 2.27
C LEU A 126 2.75 -10.94 2.71
N SER A 127 2.56 -11.20 4.00
CA SER A 127 2.54 -12.57 4.55
C SER A 127 1.20 -13.25 4.29
N ASP A 128 0.12 -12.55 4.62
CA ASP A 128 -1.27 -12.89 4.33
C ASP A 128 -1.74 -12.06 3.12
N THR A 129 -2.07 -12.78 2.05
CA THR A 129 -2.53 -12.23 0.77
C THR A 129 -4.05 -12.11 0.68
N THR A 130 -4.77 -12.26 1.79
CA THR A 130 -6.24 -12.19 1.82
C THR A 130 -6.74 -10.82 1.39
N ILE A 131 -7.65 -10.80 0.42
CA ILE A 131 -8.23 -9.58 -0.15
C ILE A 131 -9.57 -9.28 0.51
N ARG A 132 -9.79 -8.02 0.86
CA ARG A 132 -11.07 -7.47 1.31
C ARG A 132 -11.75 -6.85 0.10
N VAL A 133 -13.02 -7.21 -0.09
CA VAL A 133 -13.90 -6.65 -1.12
C VAL A 133 -15.19 -6.17 -0.48
N VAL A 134 -15.99 -5.39 -1.19
CA VAL A 134 -17.33 -4.98 -0.72
C VAL A 134 -18.42 -5.92 -1.24
N ALA A 135 -19.61 -5.86 -0.63
CA ALA A 135 -20.77 -6.61 -1.09
C ALA A 135 -21.08 -6.33 -2.57
N GLY A 136 -21.30 -7.39 -3.36
CA GLY A 136 -21.51 -7.30 -4.81
C GLY A 136 -20.24 -7.39 -5.66
N ASP A 137 -19.05 -7.42 -5.07
CA ASP A 137 -17.81 -7.62 -5.82
C ASP A 137 -17.76 -9.03 -6.48
N PRO A 138 -17.33 -9.17 -7.75
CA PRO A 138 -17.23 -10.46 -8.43
C PRO A 138 -16.30 -11.49 -7.77
N LEU A 139 -15.39 -11.07 -6.89
CA LEU A 139 -14.50 -11.96 -6.14
C LEU A 139 -15.13 -12.46 -4.84
N ALA A 140 -16.31 -11.98 -4.44
CA ALA A 140 -16.98 -12.42 -3.23
C ALA A 140 -17.19 -13.95 -3.24
N GLY A 141 -16.90 -14.60 -2.11
CA GLY A 141 -17.00 -16.05 -1.96
C GLY A 141 -15.84 -16.85 -2.55
N ARG A 142 -14.87 -16.22 -3.23
CA ARG A 142 -13.66 -16.92 -3.69
C ARG A 142 -12.69 -17.19 -2.52
N PRO A 143 -11.87 -18.26 -2.59
CA PRO A 143 -10.82 -18.51 -1.60
C PRO A 143 -9.86 -17.32 -1.46
N GLY A 144 -9.49 -16.99 -0.21
CA GLY A 144 -8.61 -15.86 0.09
C GLY A 144 -9.28 -14.48 -0.05
N VAL A 145 -10.63 -14.43 -0.05
CA VAL A 145 -11.40 -13.19 -0.12
C VAL A 145 -12.35 -13.08 1.09
N VAL A 146 -12.41 -11.88 1.67
CA VAL A 146 -13.32 -11.50 2.76
C VAL A 146 -14.21 -10.37 2.27
N THR A 147 -15.53 -10.55 2.39
CA THR A 147 -16.50 -9.53 1.99
C THR A 147 -16.89 -8.65 3.16
N LEU A 148 -16.73 -7.34 3.00
CA LEU A 148 -17.20 -6.30 3.91
C LEU A 148 -18.57 -5.79 3.46
N PRO A 149 -19.40 -5.26 4.38
CA PRO A 149 -20.79 -4.93 4.06
C PRO A 149 -20.95 -3.74 3.12
N CYS A 150 -20.01 -2.79 3.08
CA CYS A 150 -20.07 -1.59 2.23
C CYS A 150 -18.71 -0.88 2.10
N ASP A 151 -18.63 0.10 1.19
CA ASP A 151 -17.46 0.96 0.93
C ASP A 151 -16.96 1.69 2.18
N ARG A 152 -17.89 2.14 3.03
CA ARG A 152 -17.55 2.77 4.30
C ARG A 152 -16.83 1.80 5.23
N ALA A 153 -17.29 0.55 5.29
CA ALA A 153 -16.65 -0.48 6.12
C ALA A 153 -15.22 -0.78 5.62
N LEU A 154 -15.00 -0.79 4.30
CA LEU A 154 -13.67 -0.94 3.72
C LEU A 154 -12.74 0.23 4.10
N SER A 155 -13.23 1.47 3.99
CA SER A 155 -12.44 2.67 4.31
C SER A 155 -12.07 2.74 5.79
N VAL A 156 -13.02 2.44 6.69
CA VAL A 156 -12.80 2.41 8.15
C VAL A 156 -11.84 1.29 8.54
N TRP A 157 -12.04 0.10 7.97
CA TRP A 157 -11.14 -1.03 8.19
C TRP A 157 -9.72 -0.70 7.73
N LEU A 158 -9.57 -0.16 6.51
CA LEU A 158 -8.26 0.17 5.95
C LEU A 158 -7.54 1.24 6.79
N ALA A 159 -8.25 2.30 7.21
CA ALA A 159 -7.71 3.32 8.10
C ALA A 159 -7.21 2.72 9.42
N HIS A 160 -7.98 1.80 10.02
CA HIS A 160 -7.57 1.10 11.23
C HIS A 160 -6.31 0.25 11.03
N ARG A 161 -6.23 -0.47 9.90
CA ARG A 161 -5.08 -1.37 9.63
C ARG A 161 -3.79 -0.61 9.30
N CYS A 162 -3.88 0.57 8.68
CA CYS A 162 -2.70 1.40 8.40
C CYS A 162 -2.07 2.02 9.65
N GLU A 163 -2.85 2.31 10.69
CA GLU A 163 -2.44 3.19 11.80
C GLU A 163 -1.15 2.75 12.50
N ALA A 164 -1.07 1.48 12.89
CA ALA A 164 0.09 0.99 13.64
C ALA A 164 1.38 1.08 12.81
N ALA A 165 1.33 0.76 11.51
CA ALA A 165 2.47 0.82 10.62
C ALA A 165 2.90 2.28 10.35
N LEU A 166 1.95 3.16 10.03
CA LEU A 166 2.25 4.57 9.77
C LEU A 166 2.77 5.30 11.01
N THR A 167 2.20 5.01 12.18
CA THR A 167 2.66 5.60 13.46
C THR A 167 4.08 5.17 13.78
N LEU A 168 4.39 3.87 13.63
CA LEU A 168 5.74 3.35 13.87
C LEU A 168 6.78 3.99 12.93
N VAL A 169 6.45 4.14 11.65
CA VAL A 169 7.32 4.82 10.68
C VAL A 169 7.50 6.29 11.04
N CYS A 170 6.42 7.00 11.40
CA CYS A 170 6.45 8.39 11.83
C CYS A 170 7.39 8.60 13.02
N GLU A 171 7.24 7.79 14.07
CA GLU A 171 8.07 7.87 15.28
C GLU A 171 9.53 7.55 15.00
N SER A 172 9.78 6.59 14.10
CA SER A 172 11.15 6.23 13.71
C SER A 172 11.85 7.38 13.00
N LEU A 173 11.18 8.01 12.03
CA LEU A 173 11.74 9.15 11.27
C LEU A 173 11.84 10.43 12.09
N GLN A 174 10.89 10.65 13.00
CA GLN A 174 11.01 11.72 13.98
C GLN A 174 12.26 11.55 14.84
N ARG A 175 12.55 10.32 15.27
CA ARG A 175 13.71 10.01 16.13
C ARG A 175 15.03 10.10 15.40
N CYS A 176 15.16 9.49 14.21
CA CYS A 176 16.45 9.39 13.52
C CYS A 176 16.75 10.54 12.56
N ALA A 177 15.71 11.21 12.04
CA ALA A 177 15.85 12.23 10.99
C ALA A 177 15.24 13.59 11.36
N GLY A 178 14.60 13.71 12.53
CA GLY A 178 13.95 14.95 12.96
C GLY A 178 12.72 15.33 12.12
N LEU A 179 12.19 14.42 11.30
CA LEU A 179 11.02 14.68 10.47
C LEU A 179 9.81 14.99 11.35
N SER A 180 9.23 16.17 11.18
CA SER A 180 8.07 16.57 11.99
C SER A 180 6.88 15.65 11.74
N ARG A 181 6.13 15.34 12.81
CA ARG A 181 4.89 14.54 12.72
C ARG A 181 3.91 15.16 11.72
N ALA A 182 3.76 16.48 11.75
CA ALA A 182 2.88 17.20 10.84
C ALA A 182 3.27 16.98 9.36
N ARG A 183 4.57 17.08 9.03
CA ARG A 183 5.03 16.82 7.65
C ARG A 183 4.83 15.37 7.25
N PHE A 184 5.12 14.41 8.12
CA PHE A 184 4.89 12.99 7.84
C PHE A 184 3.41 12.70 7.49
N TRP A 185 2.47 13.19 8.31
CA TRP A 185 1.05 12.96 8.04
C TRP A 185 0.51 13.75 6.83
N ASN A 186 1.10 14.92 6.53
CA ASN A 186 0.85 15.60 5.26
C ASN A 186 1.28 14.73 4.06
N LEU A 187 2.45 14.08 4.11
CA LEU A 187 2.91 13.16 3.07
C LEU A 187 1.99 11.93 2.92
N VAL A 188 1.42 11.43 4.02
CA VAL A 188 0.38 10.39 3.98
C VAL A 188 -0.85 10.89 3.22
N GLY A 189 -1.34 12.09 3.54
CA GLY A 189 -2.45 12.72 2.84
C GLY A 189 -2.18 12.93 1.35
N GLU A 190 -1.00 13.47 1.01
CA GLU A 190 -0.53 13.67 -0.37
C GLU A 190 -0.47 12.34 -1.14
N THR A 191 -0.03 11.24 -0.51
CA THR A 191 -0.02 9.91 -1.11
C THR A 191 -1.44 9.43 -1.45
N VAL A 192 -2.40 9.60 -0.53
CA VAL A 192 -3.81 9.19 -0.77
C VAL A 192 -4.44 10.03 -1.90
N VAL A 193 -4.26 11.35 -1.86
CA VAL A 193 -4.80 12.27 -2.88
C VAL A 193 -4.16 12.02 -4.25
N GLY A 194 -2.84 11.79 -4.28
CA GLY A 194 -2.12 11.46 -5.51
C GLY A 194 -2.65 10.17 -6.13
N ALA A 195 -2.78 9.10 -5.34
CA ALA A 195 -3.32 7.83 -5.83
C ALA A 195 -4.77 7.97 -6.33
N ALA A 196 -5.64 8.67 -5.57
CA ALA A 196 -7.03 8.92 -5.95
C ALA A 196 -7.18 9.76 -7.23
N THR A 197 -6.19 10.60 -7.55
CA THR A 197 -6.15 11.39 -8.78
C THR A 197 -5.62 10.58 -9.97
N TYR A 198 -4.45 9.95 -9.82
CA TYR A 198 -3.73 9.36 -10.96
C TYR A 198 -4.12 7.91 -11.27
N VAL A 199 -4.39 7.09 -10.25
CA VAL A 199 -4.63 5.66 -10.47
C VAL A 199 -5.90 5.38 -11.27
N PRO A 200 -7.03 6.10 -11.09
CA PRO A 200 -8.20 5.87 -11.92
C PRO A 200 -7.93 6.07 -13.42
N GLU A 201 -7.12 7.06 -13.78
CA GLU A 201 -6.71 7.29 -15.17
C GLU A 201 -5.88 6.11 -15.69
N LEU A 202 -4.86 5.68 -14.93
CA LEU A 202 -4.02 4.51 -15.27
C LEU A 202 -4.85 3.22 -15.40
N ALA A 203 -5.85 3.05 -14.54
CA ALA A 203 -6.73 1.89 -14.51
C ALA A 203 -7.88 1.95 -15.52
N ARG A 204 -8.08 3.10 -16.17
CA ARG A 204 -9.25 3.42 -17.01
C ARG A 204 -10.57 3.20 -16.28
N THR A 205 -10.63 3.64 -15.02
CA THR A 205 -11.82 3.62 -14.16
C THR A 205 -12.34 5.04 -13.94
N GLY A 206 -13.54 5.20 -13.38
CA GLY A 206 -14.14 6.51 -13.16
C GLY A 206 -13.34 7.38 -12.17
N ALA A 207 -12.97 8.59 -12.59
CA ALA A 207 -12.23 9.55 -11.77
C ALA A 207 -13.02 9.96 -10.52
N ASP A 208 -14.31 10.23 -10.65
CA ASP A 208 -15.19 10.63 -9.55
C ASP A 208 -15.22 9.57 -8.44
N ALA A 209 -15.37 8.28 -8.82
CA ALA A 209 -15.35 7.18 -7.87
C ALA A 209 -13.99 7.05 -7.16
N GLY A 210 -12.88 7.33 -7.87
CA GLY A 210 -11.54 7.35 -7.27
C GLY A 210 -11.39 8.46 -6.22
N ILE A 211 -11.85 9.67 -6.55
CA ILE A 211 -11.85 10.83 -5.64
C ILE A 211 -12.71 10.55 -4.42
N GLU A 212 -13.94 10.06 -4.60
CA GLU A 212 -14.86 9.72 -3.51
C GLU A 212 -14.24 8.70 -2.54
N ARG A 213 -13.64 7.63 -3.07
CA ARG A 213 -12.96 6.60 -2.28
C ARG A 213 -11.74 7.16 -1.52
N GLY A 214 -10.94 7.99 -2.18
CA GLY A 214 -9.82 8.68 -1.55
C GLY A 214 -10.27 9.59 -0.40
N GLN A 215 -11.33 10.37 -0.60
CA GLN A 215 -11.91 11.24 0.43
C GLN A 215 -12.49 10.43 1.59
N ALA A 216 -13.15 9.30 1.31
CA ALA A 216 -13.68 8.40 2.33
C ALA A 216 -12.56 7.84 3.22
N LEU A 217 -11.42 7.46 2.64
CA LEU A 217 -10.26 7.02 3.42
C LEU A 217 -9.64 8.16 4.24
N LEU A 218 -9.49 9.36 3.66
CA LEU A 218 -8.97 10.53 4.40
C LEU A 218 -9.88 10.90 5.57
N LEU A 219 -11.20 10.81 5.39
CA LEU A 219 -12.16 11.01 6.46
C LEU A 219 -12.00 9.93 7.54
N ALA A 220 -11.93 8.65 7.16
CA ALA A 220 -11.74 7.55 8.10
C ALA A 220 -10.42 7.65 8.89
N LEU A 221 -9.33 8.13 8.27
CA LEU A 221 -8.06 8.40 8.96
C LEU A 221 -8.20 9.60 9.93
N ALA A 222 -8.89 10.66 9.53
CA ALA A 222 -9.13 11.83 10.38
C ALA A 222 -10.04 11.51 11.58
N ASP A 223 -11.07 10.69 11.39
CA ASP A 223 -11.97 10.21 12.47
C ASP A 223 -11.20 9.37 13.52
N ARG A 224 -10.04 8.80 13.14
CA ARG A 224 -9.11 8.12 14.06
C ARG A 224 -8.13 9.08 14.75
N GLY A 225 -8.23 10.38 14.49
CA GLY A 225 -7.33 11.40 15.04
C GLY A 225 -6.00 11.55 14.29
N LEU A 226 -5.86 10.96 13.09
CA LEU A 226 -4.64 11.07 12.30
C LEU A 226 -4.66 12.37 11.47
N PRO A 227 -3.64 13.25 11.58
CA PRO A 227 -3.66 14.58 10.98
C PRO A 227 -3.27 14.56 9.49
N VAL A 228 -4.00 13.78 8.68
CA VAL A 228 -3.77 13.60 7.23
C VAL A 228 -4.38 14.71 6.37
N ARG A 229 -5.14 15.61 6.98
CA ARG A 229 -5.70 16.80 6.33
C ARG A 229 -4.92 18.00 6.80
N ARG A 230 -4.67 18.95 5.89
CA ARG A 230 -4.16 20.26 6.28
C ARG A 230 -5.15 20.87 7.27
N SER A 231 -4.68 21.22 8.46
CA SER A 231 -5.43 22.10 9.34
C SER A 231 -5.54 23.44 8.63
N CYS A 232 -6.71 23.74 8.07
CA CYS A 232 -7.07 25.12 7.77
C CYS A 232 -7.21 25.84 9.12
N LEU A 233 -6.11 26.27 9.71
CA LEU A 233 -6.15 27.26 10.77
C LEU A 233 -6.63 28.55 10.10
N VAL A 234 -7.94 28.78 10.15
CA VAL A 234 -8.48 30.13 10.00
C VAL A 234 -7.94 30.90 11.20
N ARG A 235 -6.93 31.74 10.94
CA ARG A 235 -6.51 32.79 11.87
C ARG A 235 -7.39 34.00 11.66
#